data_AF-A0A0D0MWU2-F1
#
_entry.id   AF-A0A0D0MWU2-F1
#
_cell.length_a   1.000
_cell.length_b   1.000
_cell.length_c   1.000
_cell.angle_alpha   90.00
_cell.angle_beta   90.00
_cell.angle_gamma   90.00
#
_symmetry.space_group_name_H-M   'P 1'
#
loop_
_entity.id
_entity.type
_entity.pdbx_description
1 polymer ?
#
loop_
_entity_poly.entity_id
_entity_poly.type
_entity_poly.pdbx_seq_one_letter_code
_entity_poly.pdbx_strand_id
1 'polypeptide(L)'
;MTCSRTPLEAAAGKLIAAIQKEWGNEAGEPQSAESENVMHAAHELLQAASKFGSIVSVISSGSVSAFFGEQWVQAHPGVLPYIAVLEGDA
;
A
#
# COMPACT_ATOMS: atom_id res chain seq x y z
N MET A 1 1.83 -7.74 23.97
CA MET A 1 3.22 -7.20 23.93
C MET A 1 3.20 -6.04 22.95
N THR A 2 3.48 -4.83 23.42
CA THR A 2 3.37 -3.59 22.63
C THR A 2 4.48 -3.58 21.59
N CYS A 3 4.20 -4.10 20.39
CA CYS A 3 5.06 -3.87 19.24
C CYS A 3 5.15 -2.37 19.04
N SER A 4 6.34 -1.82 19.22
CA SER A 4 6.69 -0.51 18.71
C SER A 4 6.44 -0.57 17.21
N ARG A 5 5.28 -0.08 16.76
CA ARG A 5 4.98 0.01 15.33
C ARG A 5 6.12 0.78 14.70
N THR A 6 6.86 0.12 13.82
CA THR A 6 7.88 0.81 13.05
C THR A 6 7.19 1.93 12.27
N PRO A 7 7.87 3.07 12.02
CA PRO A 7 7.29 4.13 11.19
C PRO A 7 6.80 3.60 9.84
N LEU A 8 7.45 2.54 9.34
CA LEU A 8 7.05 1.78 8.15
C LEU A 8 5.69 1.07 8.31
N GLU A 9 5.46 0.36 9.41
CA GLU A 9 4.16 -0.30 9.67
C GLU A 9 3.04 0.75 9.81
N ALA A 10 3.33 1.89 10.45
CA ALA A 10 2.36 2.98 10.55
C ALA A 10 2.06 3.63 9.19
N ALA A 11 3.07 3.80 8.32
CA ALA A 11 2.90 4.29 6.97
C ALA A 11 2.08 3.31 6.10
N ALA A 12 2.40 2.02 6.16
CA ALA A 12 1.66 0.95 5.48
C ALA A 12 0.20 0.88 5.94
N GLY A 13 -0.06 1.01 7.24
CA GLY A 13 -1.42 1.06 7.77
C GLY A 13 -2.23 2.27 7.26
N LYS A 14 -1.59 3.44 7.13
CA LYS A 14 -2.23 4.64 6.57
C LYS A 14 -2.52 4.49 5.08
N LEU A 15 -1.59 3.90 4.33
CA LEU A 15 -1.76 3.58 2.91
C LEU A 15 -2.95 2.64 2.69
N ILE A 16 -3.04 1.54 3.45
CA ILE A 16 -4.18 0.62 3.38
C ILE A 16 -5.50 1.35 3.66
N ALA A 17 -5.55 2.20 4.69
CA ALA A 17 -6.77 2.95 5.01
C ALA A 17 -7.20 3.89 3.87
N ALA A 18 -6.25 4.49 3.14
CA ALA A 18 -6.54 5.33 1.98
C ALA A 18 -7.10 4.48 0.82
N ILE A 19 -6.44 3.36 0.50
CA ILE A 19 -6.90 2.40 -0.52
C ILE A 19 -8.29 1.86 -0.19
N GLN A 20 -8.53 1.50 1.07
CA GLN A 20 -9.79 0.91 1.52
C GLN A 20 -10.95 1.91 1.42
N LYS A 21 -10.68 3.20 1.63
CA LYS A 21 -11.65 4.28 1.42
C LYS A 21 -12.00 4.44 -0.06
N GLU A 22 -10.99 4.40 -0.92
CA GLU A 22 -11.15 4.49 -2.37
C GLU A 22 -11.92 3.28 -2.92
N TRP A 23 -11.51 2.07 -2.55
CA TRP A 23 -12.20 0.82 -2.89
C TRP A 23 -13.66 0.80 -2.42
N GLY A 24 -13.94 1.29 -1.21
CA GLY A 24 -15.31 1.41 -0.71
C GLY A 24 -16.16 2.41 -1.50
N ASN A 25 -15.54 3.39 -2.15
CA ASN A 25 -16.22 4.37 -3.00
C ASN A 25 -16.41 3.86 -4.43
N GLU A 26 -15.51 2.99 -4.90
CA GLU A 26 -15.56 2.32 -6.21
C GLU A 26 -16.27 0.96 -6.19
N ALA A 27 -16.76 0.52 -5.03
CA ALA A 27 -17.40 -0.77 -4.86
C ALA A 27 -18.64 -0.88 -5.77
N GLY A 28 -18.51 -1.68 -6.83
CA GLY A 28 -19.53 -1.85 -7.88
C GLY A 28 -19.14 -1.32 -9.26
N GLU A 29 -18.03 -0.61 -9.38
CA GLU A 29 -17.41 -0.23 -10.65
C GLU A 29 -16.53 -1.37 -11.21
N PRO A 30 -16.31 -1.45 -12.53
CA PRO A 30 -15.40 -2.44 -13.12
C PRO A 30 -13.96 -2.36 -12.58
N GLN A 31 -13.54 -1.21 -12.04
CA GLN A 31 -12.27 -1.01 -11.34
C GLN A 31 -12.15 -1.74 -9.99
N SER A 32 -13.25 -2.28 -9.45
CA SER A 32 -13.24 -3.03 -8.18
C SER A 32 -12.25 -4.20 -8.19
N ALA A 33 -12.02 -4.85 -9.33
CA ALA A 33 -11.06 -5.95 -9.46
C ALA A 33 -9.59 -5.48 -9.31
N GLU A 34 -9.26 -4.28 -9.80
CA GLU A 34 -7.94 -3.69 -9.62
C GLU A 34 -7.75 -3.26 -8.16
N SER A 35 -8.75 -2.60 -7.59
CA SER A 35 -8.75 -2.16 -6.19
C SER A 35 -8.68 -3.34 -5.19
N GLU A 36 -9.27 -4.50 -5.49
CA GLU A 36 -9.10 -5.73 -4.70
C GLU A 36 -7.66 -6.27 -4.73
N ASN A 37 -7.02 -6.30 -5.91
CA ASN A 37 -5.62 -6.71 -6.02
C ASN A 37 -4.69 -5.76 -5.26
N VAL A 38 -4.92 -4.46 -5.39
CA VAL A 38 -4.18 -3.41 -4.68
C VAL A 38 -4.35 -3.55 -3.17
N MET A 39 -5.56 -3.84 -2.70
CA MET A 39 -5.83 -4.08 -1.29
C MET A 39 -5.08 -5.30 -0.75
N HIS A 40 -5.05 -6.42 -1.49
CA HIS A 40 -4.27 -7.59 -1.12
C HIS A 40 -2.77 -7.29 -1.07
N ALA A 41 -2.24 -6.63 -2.11
CA ALA A 41 -0.86 -6.18 -2.15
C ALA A 41 -0.51 -5.28 -0.96
N ALA A 42 -1.42 -4.38 -0.57
CA ALA A 42 -1.17 -3.44 0.53
C ALA A 42 -1.08 -4.17 1.87
N HIS A 43 -1.92 -5.19 2.06
CA HIS A 43 -1.83 -6.08 3.22
C HIS A 43 -0.55 -6.92 3.22
N GLU A 44 -0.08 -7.41 2.08
CA GLU A 44 1.22 -8.10 2.00
C GLU A 44 2.37 -7.18 2.40
N LEU A 45 2.36 -5.92 1.93
CA LEU A 45 3.32 -4.89 2.32
C LEU A 45 3.29 -4.63 3.83
N LEU A 46 2.11 -4.44 4.42
CA LEU A 46 1.97 -4.27 5.87
C LEU A 46 2.48 -5.49 6.63
N GLN A 47 2.14 -6.70 6.16
CA GLN A 47 2.57 -7.92 6.80
C GLN A 47 4.10 -8.06 6.75
N ALA A 48 4.74 -7.68 5.64
CA ALA A 48 6.18 -7.69 5.53
C ALA A 48 6.86 -6.59 6.36
N ALA A 49 6.30 -5.38 6.38
CA ALA A 49 6.75 -4.30 7.27
C ALA A 49 6.69 -4.74 8.74
N SER A 50 5.65 -5.48 9.13
CA SER A 50 5.47 -5.97 10.50
C SER A 50 6.37 -7.16 10.83
N LYS A 51 6.47 -8.16 9.94
CA LYS A 51 7.28 -9.38 10.17
C LYS A 51 8.78 -9.16 9.99
N PHE A 52 9.17 -8.47 8.93
CA PHE A 52 10.57 -8.32 8.53
C PHE A 52 11.14 -6.94 8.86
N GLY A 53 10.30 -5.98 9.27
CA GLY A 53 10.72 -4.59 9.46
C GLY A 53 11.08 -3.89 8.16
N SER A 54 10.80 -4.52 7.00
CA SER A 54 11.19 -4.03 5.69
C SER A 54 10.21 -4.51 4.62
N ILE A 55 9.82 -3.61 3.73
CA ILE A 55 8.98 -3.87 2.57
C ILE A 55 9.80 -4.32 1.35
N VAL A 56 11.12 -4.11 1.37
CA VAL A 56 12.04 -4.43 0.27
C VAL A 56 11.99 -5.92 -0.10
N SER A 57 11.72 -6.78 0.89
CA SER A 57 11.56 -8.22 0.67
C SER A 57 10.37 -8.58 -0.22
N VAL A 58 9.32 -7.75 -0.24
CA VAL A 58 8.08 -7.98 -1.03
C VAL A 58 8.16 -7.28 -2.37
N ILE A 59 8.61 -6.02 -2.40
CA ILE A 59 8.74 -5.27 -3.66
C ILE A 59 9.95 -5.72 -4.51
N SER A 60 10.88 -6.49 -3.93
CA SER A 60 11.97 -7.20 -4.62
C SER A 60 12.79 -6.36 -5.63
N SER A 61 12.97 -5.05 -5.36
CA SER A 61 13.63 -4.01 -6.19
C SER A 61 12.72 -3.17 -7.10
N GLY A 62 11.41 -3.41 -7.10
CA GLY A 62 10.43 -2.54 -7.76
C GLY A 62 9.96 -1.39 -6.86
N SER A 63 9.34 -0.39 -7.47
CA SER A 63 8.62 0.65 -6.73
C SER A 63 7.31 0.11 -6.20
N VAL A 64 6.86 0.66 -5.07
CA VAL A 64 5.55 0.34 -4.49
C VAL A 64 4.42 0.63 -5.49
N SER A 65 4.59 1.62 -6.38
CA SER A 65 3.67 1.88 -7.48
C SER A 65 3.57 0.75 -8.50
N ALA A 66 4.70 0.14 -8.87
CA ALA A 66 4.73 -1.03 -9.75
C ALA A 66 4.13 -2.26 -9.07
N PHE A 67 4.28 -2.38 -7.74
CA PHE A 67 3.69 -3.46 -6.96
C PHE A 67 2.16 -3.37 -6.88
N PHE A 68 1.60 -2.17 -6.80
CA PHE A 68 0.15 -1.95 -6.88
C PHE A 68 -0.40 -1.96 -8.31
N GLY A 69 0.45 -1.68 -9.29
CA GLY A 69 0.05 -1.43 -10.66
C GLY A 69 0.00 0.08 -10.93
N GLU A 70 0.81 0.52 -11.89
CA GLU A 70 0.96 1.93 -12.23
C GLU A 70 -0.37 2.57 -12.66
N GLN A 71 -1.23 1.81 -13.35
CA GLN A 71 -2.54 2.30 -13.80
C GLN A 71 -3.44 2.72 -12.63
N TRP A 72 -3.50 1.89 -11.59
CA TRP A 72 -4.28 2.18 -10.40
C TRP A 72 -3.70 3.37 -9.63
N VAL A 73 -2.37 3.42 -9.46
CA VAL A 73 -1.71 4.54 -8.78
C VAL A 73 -1.87 5.86 -9.54
N GLN A 74 -1.91 5.83 -10.88
CA GLN A 74 -2.23 7.00 -11.70
C GLN A 74 -3.70 7.43 -11.58
N ALA A 75 -4.63 6.48 -11.46
CA ALA A 75 -6.03 6.77 -11.20
C ALA A 75 -6.26 7.35 -9.80
N HIS A 76 -5.41 6.97 -8.83
CA HIS A 76 -5.56 7.32 -7.42
C HIS A 76 -4.35 8.10 -6.87
N PRO A 77 -4.16 9.37 -7.28
CA PRO A 77 -3.04 10.19 -6.82
C PRO A 77 -3.08 10.47 -5.30
N GLY A 78 -4.21 10.20 -4.63
CA GLY A 78 -4.34 10.28 -3.18
C GLY A 78 -3.44 9.30 -2.43
N VAL A 79 -3.03 8.18 -3.05
CA VAL A 79 -2.14 7.19 -2.41
C VAL A 79 -0.65 7.48 -2.59
N LEU A 80 -0.27 8.27 -3.59
CA LEU A 80 1.12 8.67 -3.88
C LEU A 80 1.90 9.21 -2.67
N PRO A 81 1.37 10.14 -1.86
CA PRO A 81 2.10 10.63 -0.70
C PRO A 81 2.36 9.54 0.35
N TYR A 82 1.49 8.53 0.45
CA TYR A 82 1.70 7.41 1.37
C TYR A 82 2.74 6.43 0.82
N ILE A 83 2.76 6.23 -0.51
CA ILE A 83 3.78 5.44 -1.19
C ILE A 83 5.17 6.05 -0.99
N ALA A 84 5.34 7.35 -1.22
CA ALA A 84 6.61 8.04 -1.02
C ALA A 84 7.12 7.89 0.43
N VAL A 85 6.22 7.98 1.42
CA VAL A 85 6.56 7.76 2.84
C VAL A 85 6.96 6.30 3.12
N LEU A 86 6.38 5.31 2.43
CA LEU A 86 6.81 3.91 2.53
C LEU A 86 8.20 3.69 1.93
N GLU A 87 8.47 4.28 0.77
CA GLU A 87 9.74 4.11 0.05
C GLU A 87 10.89 4.87 0.74
N GLY A 88 10.57 5.81 1.63
CA GLY A 88 11.56 6.60 2.36
C GLY A 88 12.12 7.78 1.55
N ASP A 89 11.44 8.16 0.47
CA ASP A 89 11.76 9.35 -0.33
C ASP A 89 11.08 10.59 0.26
N ALA A 90 11.43 10.91 1.51
CA ALA A 90 10.90 12.05 2.28
C ALA A 90 12.02 12.91 2.88
#